data_AF-A0A382LPW4-F1
#
_entry.id   AF-A0A382LPW4-F1
#
_cell.length_a   1.000
_cell.length_b   1.000
_cell.length_c   1.000
_cell.angle_alpha   90.00
_cell.angle_beta   90.00
_cell.angle_gamma   90.00
#
_symmetry.space_group_name_H-M   'P 1'
#
loop_
_entity.id
_entity.type
_entity.pdbx_description
1 polymer ?
#
loop_
_entity_poly.entity_id
_entity_poly.type
_entity_poly.pdbx_seq_one_letter_code
_entity_poly.pdbx_strand_id
1 'polypeptide(L)'
;MKKILQKFKLSFYIIFLIAGIIGMSSCVPVSKSAKPGGEKESRLMDEKATHIVSLNTKTGDDDEIIVSIKASDSIHYTAFKGSDPLRLVLDFPNTKKGRFSDVLNVGEGVVDNIRTLYSLDGRTLRLEIFL
;
A
#
# COMPACT_ATOMS: atom_id res chain seq x y z
N MET A 1 39.66 -2.34 -44.68
CA MET A 1 38.63 -1.60 -43.89
C MET A 1 37.20 -1.63 -44.45
N LYS A 2 36.92 -1.94 -45.73
CA LYS A 2 35.52 -1.93 -46.26
C LYS A 2 34.60 -3.06 -45.74
N LYS A 3 35.13 -4.24 -45.40
CA LYS A 3 34.31 -5.41 -44.98
C LYS A 3 33.67 -5.25 -43.59
N ILE A 4 34.31 -4.51 -42.68
CA ILE A 4 33.81 -4.31 -41.30
C ILE A 4 32.64 -3.30 -41.30
N LEU A 5 32.73 -2.24 -42.11
CA LEU A 5 31.67 -1.25 -42.26
C LEU A 5 30.42 -1.81 -42.96
N GLN A 6 30.58 -2.77 -43.88
CA GLN A 6 29.46 -3.45 -44.54
C GLN A 6 28.70 -4.38 -43.58
N LYS A 7 29.40 -5.09 -42.68
CA LYS A 7 28.75 -5.93 -41.65
C LYS A 7 27.96 -5.09 -40.65
N PHE A 8 28.46 -3.90 -40.29
CA PHE A 8 27.73 -2.97 -39.43
C PHE A 8 26.46 -2.40 -40.07
N LYS A 9 26.51 -2.03 -41.37
CA LYS A 9 25.32 -1.56 -42.10
C LYS A 9 24.27 -2.66 -42.28
N LEU A 10 24.69 -3.90 -42.54
CA LEU A 10 23.77 -5.03 -42.70
C LEU A 10 23.09 -5.40 -41.36
N SER A 11 23.82 -5.35 -40.25
CA SER A 11 23.27 -5.58 -38.91
C SER A 11 22.22 -4.52 -38.51
N PHE A 12 22.47 -3.24 -38.79
CA PHE A 12 21.52 -2.17 -38.51
C PHE A 12 20.23 -2.28 -39.33
N TYR A 13 20.34 -2.69 -40.61
CA TYR A 13 19.18 -2.86 -41.48
C TYR A 13 18.29 -4.03 -41.01
N ILE A 14 18.89 -5.12 -40.53
CA ILE A 14 18.16 -6.27 -39.97
C ILE A 14 17.40 -5.88 -38.70
N ILE A 15 18.00 -5.08 -37.81
CA ILE A 15 17.34 -4.59 -36.59
C ILE A 15 16.16 -3.66 -36.92
N PHE A 16 16.32 -2.77 -37.90
CA PHE A 16 15.22 -1.90 -38.37
C PHE A 16 14.09 -2.69 -39.05
N LEU A 17 14.41 -3.79 -39.75
CA LEU A 17 13.41 -4.67 -40.36
C LEU A 17 12.54 -5.39 -39.32
N ILE A 18 13.10 -5.76 -38.15
CA ILE A 18 12.35 -6.41 -37.06
C ILE A 18 11.45 -5.40 -36.33
N ALA A 19 11.90 -4.15 -36.18
CA ALA A 19 11.11 -3.07 -35.56
C ALA A 19 9.98 -2.54 -36.46
N GLY A 20 10.06 -2.75 -37.79
CA GLY A 20 9.06 -2.29 -38.76
C GLY A 20 7.77 -3.13 -38.86
N ILE A 21 7.70 -4.30 -38.22
CA ILE A 21 6.55 -5.23 -38.34
C ILE A 21 5.52 -5.04 -37.21
N ILE A 22 5.84 -4.28 -36.15
CA ILE A 22 4.92 -4.09 -34.99
C ILE A 22 4.08 -2.81 -35.14
N GLY A 23 4.29 -2.03 -36.21
CA GLY A 23 3.44 -0.87 -36.54
C GLY A 23 2.36 -1.24 -37.54
N MET A 24 1.09 -1.09 -37.15
CA MET A 24 -0.15 -1.24 -37.94
C MET A 24 -0.90 -2.56 -37.79
N SER A 25 -1.69 -2.68 -36.70
CA SER A 25 -3.04 -3.25 -36.78
C SER A 25 -3.91 -2.67 -35.67
N SER A 26 -4.68 -1.66 -36.07
CA SER A 26 -5.83 -1.13 -35.36
C SER A 26 -6.99 -2.14 -35.37
N CYS A 27 -7.88 -1.95 -34.39
CA CYS A 27 -9.25 -2.44 -34.30
C CYS A 27 -9.44 -3.93 -33.95
N VAL A 28 -9.36 -4.22 -32.64
CA VAL A 28 -10.09 -5.34 -32.04
C VAL A 28 -11.60 -5.02 -32.14
N PRO A 29 -12.44 -5.94 -32.64
CA PRO A 29 -13.87 -5.72 -32.72
C PRO A 29 -14.47 -5.75 -31.31
N VAL A 30 -15.37 -4.80 -31.03
CA VAL A 30 -16.31 -4.87 -29.90
C VAL A 30 -17.27 -6.02 -30.18
N SER A 31 -16.90 -7.23 -29.76
CA SER A 31 -17.85 -8.34 -29.58
C SER A 31 -18.17 -8.43 -28.09
N LYS A 32 -19.44 -8.17 -27.77
CA LYS A 32 -20.02 -8.34 -26.44
C LYS A 32 -19.74 -9.75 -25.91
N SER A 33 -19.63 -9.83 -24.59
CA SER A 33 -19.61 -11.04 -23.73
C SER A 33 -18.37 -11.94 -23.80
N ALA A 34 -17.35 -11.60 -23.01
CA ALA A 34 -16.63 -12.55 -22.15
C ALA A 34 -15.93 -11.76 -21.03
N LYS A 35 -16.41 -11.91 -19.80
CA LYS A 35 -15.87 -11.28 -18.58
C LYS A 35 -14.49 -11.89 -18.29
N PRO A 36 -13.36 -11.16 -18.36
CA PRO A 36 -12.10 -11.67 -17.84
C PRO A 36 -12.13 -11.46 -16.33
N GLY A 37 -12.12 -12.57 -15.61
CA GLY A 37 -12.11 -12.62 -14.16
C GLY A 37 -10.94 -11.82 -13.59
N GLY A 38 -11.26 -11.01 -12.58
CA GLY A 38 -10.28 -10.50 -11.64
C GLY A 38 -9.68 -11.68 -10.87
N GLU A 39 -8.54 -12.17 -11.31
CA GLU A 39 -7.78 -13.19 -10.59
C GLU A 39 -6.37 -12.71 -10.33
N LYS A 40 -6.25 -11.58 -9.61
CA LYS A 40 -5.11 -11.27 -8.72
C LYS A 40 -5.50 -10.48 -7.46
N GLU A 41 -6.70 -9.91 -7.41
CA GLU A 41 -7.22 -9.19 -6.22
C GLU A 41 -8.14 -10.05 -5.34
N SER A 42 -8.49 -11.27 -5.77
CA SER A 42 -9.45 -12.13 -5.06
C SER A 42 -8.82 -13.12 -4.05
N ARG A 43 -7.50 -13.28 -4.02
CA ARG A 43 -6.84 -14.27 -3.12
C ARG A 43 -6.42 -13.69 -1.76
N LEU A 44 -6.47 -12.37 -1.57
CA LEU A 44 -6.16 -11.72 -0.29
C LEU A 44 -7.43 -11.45 0.55
N MET A 45 -8.62 -11.79 0.07
CA MET A 45 -9.90 -11.41 0.69
C MET A 45 -10.62 -12.55 1.43
N ASP A 46 -10.00 -13.73 1.55
CA ASP A 46 -10.54 -14.84 2.35
C ASP A 46 -9.69 -15.11 3.62
N GLU A 47 -8.96 -14.10 4.08
CA GLU A 47 -8.38 -14.13 5.41
C GLU A 47 -9.36 -13.45 6.38
N LYS A 48 -9.73 -14.16 7.45
CA LYS A 48 -10.60 -13.64 8.50
C LYS A 48 -10.07 -12.29 9.01
N ALA A 49 -10.82 -11.22 8.74
CA ALA A 49 -10.44 -9.88 9.17
C ALA A 49 -10.19 -9.82 10.70
N THR A 50 -9.01 -9.33 11.07
CA THR A 50 -8.61 -9.08 12.47
C THR A 50 -9.22 -7.76 12.96
N HIS A 51 -9.18 -7.49 14.25
CA HIS A 51 -9.59 -6.21 14.82
C HIS A 51 -8.69 -5.81 15.98
N ILE A 52 -8.54 -4.49 16.17
CA ILE A 52 -7.80 -3.95 17.31
C ILE A 52 -8.67 -4.04 18.56
N VAL A 53 -8.20 -4.79 19.55
CA VAL A 53 -8.88 -5.06 20.82
C VAL A 53 -8.71 -3.90 21.79
N SER A 54 -7.51 -3.33 21.88
CA SER A 54 -7.22 -2.21 22.76
C SER A 54 -6.02 -1.40 22.27
N LEU A 55 -6.06 -0.10 22.57
CA LEU A 55 -4.98 0.86 22.37
C LEU A 55 -4.71 1.52 23.72
N ASN A 56 -3.49 1.36 24.22
CA ASN A 56 -3.07 1.93 25.52
C ASN A 56 -1.77 2.70 25.34
N THR A 57 -1.59 3.72 26.17
CA THR A 57 -0.34 4.47 26.28
C THR A 57 0.19 4.36 27.70
N LYS A 58 1.52 4.42 27.83
CA LYS A 58 2.21 4.57 29.11
C LYS A 58 3.48 5.38 28.90
N THR A 59 3.89 6.10 29.93
CA THR A 59 5.16 6.80 29.97
C THR A 59 6.27 5.80 30.30
N GLY A 60 7.35 5.84 29.52
CA GLY A 60 8.59 5.13 29.76
C GLY A 60 9.61 6.02 30.47
N ASP A 61 10.88 5.67 30.36
CA ASP A 61 11.98 6.48 30.87
C ASP A 61 12.33 7.60 29.87
N ASP A 62 12.97 8.69 30.31
CA ASP A 62 13.48 9.76 29.45
C ASP A 62 12.45 10.34 28.43
N ASP A 63 11.26 10.71 28.90
CA ASP A 63 10.15 11.25 28.09
C ASP A 63 9.64 10.30 26.97
N GLU A 64 9.98 9.01 27.05
CA GLU A 64 9.46 7.98 26.16
C GLU A 64 7.95 7.80 26.35
N ILE A 65 7.23 7.67 25.25
CA ILE A 65 5.83 7.24 25.25
C ILE A 65 5.72 5.89 24.53
N ILE A 66 5.22 4.89 25.26
CA ILE A 66 5.02 3.54 24.73
C ILE A 66 3.55 3.38 24.33
N VAL A 67 3.32 3.27 23.02
CA VAL A 67 2.00 2.98 22.44
C VAL A 67 1.85 1.48 22.26
N SER A 68 0.94 0.87 23.03
CA SER A 68 0.65 -0.57 22.98
C SER A 68 -0.63 -0.85 22.21
N ILE A 69 -0.52 -1.62 21.13
CA ILE A 69 -1.64 -2.03 20.28
C ILE A 69 -1.87 -3.53 20.46
N LYS A 70 -3.06 -3.91 20.89
CA LYS A 70 -3.47 -5.31 21.00
C LYS A 70 -4.47 -5.64 19.89
N ALA A 71 -4.21 -6.70 19.14
CA ALA A 71 -5.11 -7.20 18.11
C ALA A 71 -5.68 -8.58 18.48
N SER A 72 -6.78 -8.95 17.84
CA SER A 72 -7.45 -10.25 18.05
C SER A 72 -6.70 -11.43 17.42
N ASP A 73 -5.85 -11.12 16.43
CA ASP A 73 -5.08 -12.07 15.64
C ASP A 73 -3.84 -11.37 15.09
N SER A 74 -3.03 -12.07 14.31
CA SER A 74 -1.91 -11.49 13.57
C SER A 74 -2.34 -10.26 12.78
N ILE A 75 -1.48 -9.24 12.76
CA ILE A 75 -1.69 -8.00 12.02
C ILE A 75 -0.50 -7.74 11.10
N HIS A 76 -0.81 -7.36 9.86
CA HIS A 76 0.15 -6.75 8.97
C HIS A 76 0.03 -5.23 9.09
N TYR A 77 1.15 -4.52 8.95
CA TYR A 77 1.12 -3.06 8.97
C TYR A 77 2.22 -2.47 8.10
N THR A 78 1.98 -1.24 7.65
CA THR A 78 3.02 -0.37 7.08
C THR A 78 3.11 0.90 7.91
N ALA A 79 4.33 1.35 8.18
CA ALA A 79 4.61 2.55 8.94
C ALA A 79 5.26 3.62 8.06
N PHE A 80 4.82 4.88 8.19
CA PHE A 80 5.46 6.00 7.52
C PHE A 80 5.29 7.29 8.31
N LYS A 81 6.17 8.26 8.05
CA LYS A 81 6.16 9.59 8.67
C LYS A 81 5.30 10.55 7.85
N GLY A 82 4.33 11.19 8.49
CA GLY A 82 3.63 12.37 7.99
C GLY A 82 4.26 13.66 8.52
N SER A 83 4.27 14.72 7.71
CA SER A 83 5.03 15.94 8.00
C SER A 83 4.18 17.18 8.34
N ASP A 84 2.87 17.15 8.07
CA ASP A 84 1.99 18.30 8.31
C ASP A 84 0.57 17.86 8.70
N PRO A 85 0.20 17.94 10.00
CA PRO A 85 1.12 18.05 11.13
C PRO A 85 2.01 16.80 11.24
N LEU A 86 3.11 16.92 11.99
CA LEU A 86 4.05 15.83 12.23
C LEU A 86 3.35 14.65 12.91
N ARG A 87 3.44 13.47 12.32
CA ARG A 87 2.79 12.25 12.86
C ARG A 87 3.43 10.97 12.36
N LEU A 88 3.36 9.92 13.15
CA LEU A 88 3.59 8.55 12.69
C LEU A 88 2.26 7.96 12.21
N VAL A 89 2.25 7.40 11.01
CA VAL A 89 1.06 6.76 10.43
C VAL A 89 1.30 5.27 10.30
N LEU A 90 0.34 4.48 10.78
CA LEU A 90 0.32 3.03 10.71
C LEU A 90 -0.94 2.60 9.95
N ASP A 91 -0.75 1.93 8.82
CA ASP A 91 -1.86 1.35 8.05
C ASP A 91 -1.93 -0.15 8.27
N PHE A 92 -3.08 -0.63 8.74
CA PHE A 92 -3.41 -2.02 9.01
C PHE A 92 -4.41 -2.53 7.97
N PRO A 93 -3.96 -3.19 6.89
CA PRO A 93 -4.86 -3.83 5.95
C PRO A 93 -5.65 -4.97 6.61
N ASN A 94 -6.80 -5.29 6.04
CA ASN A 94 -7.75 -6.32 6.51
C ASN A 94 -8.08 -6.25 8.01
N THR A 95 -8.05 -5.04 8.58
CA THR A 95 -8.24 -4.80 10.02
C THR A 95 -9.49 -3.97 10.26
N LYS A 96 -10.43 -4.53 11.01
CA LYS A 96 -11.67 -3.86 11.41
C LYS A 96 -11.48 -3.02 12.67
N LYS A 97 -12.38 -2.03 12.80
CA LYS A 97 -12.57 -1.28 14.04
C LYS A 97 -12.98 -2.23 15.16
N GLY A 98 -12.24 -2.22 16.26
CA GLY A 98 -12.72 -2.82 17.51
C GLY A 98 -13.47 -1.81 18.37
N ARG A 99 -13.61 -2.09 19.67
CA ARG A 99 -14.37 -1.25 20.60
C ARG A 99 -13.43 -0.33 21.39
N PHE A 100 -12.93 0.73 20.75
CA PHE A 100 -12.17 1.79 21.40
C PHE A 100 -12.47 3.15 20.76
N SER A 101 -12.11 4.24 21.46
CA SER A 101 -12.35 5.61 21.00
C SER A 101 -11.59 5.90 19.71
N ASP A 102 -12.19 6.68 18.81
CA ASP A 102 -11.51 7.13 17.58
C ASP A 102 -10.35 8.09 17.87
N VAL A 103 -10.44 8.81 18.99
CA VAL A 103 -9.43 9.75 19.45
C VAL A 103 -9.05 9.40 20.88
N LEU A 104 -7.75 9.24 21.11
CA LEU A 104 -7.15 9.09 22.42
C LEU A 104 -6.23 10.30 22.63
N ASN A 105 -6.63 11.20 23.52
CA ASN A 105 -5.78 12.30 23.95
C ASN A 105 -4.73 11.74 24.91
N VAL A 106 -3.46 11.93 24.59
CA VAL A 106 -2.34 11.49 25.43
C VAL A 106 -1.84 12.68 26.23
N GLY A 107 -1.49 13.79 25.56
CA GLY A 107 -1.13 15.05 26.19
C GLY A 107 0.13 14.98 27.07
N GLU A 108 0.95 13.94 26.91
CA GLU A 108 2.13 13.66 27.72
C GLU A 108 3.31 13.27 26.80
N GLY A 109 4.51 13.74 27.12
CA GLY A 109 5.73 13.48 26.36
C GLY A 109 5.66 13.98 24.91
N VAL A 110 6.22 13.20 23.99
CA VAL A 110 6.28 13.53 22.54
C VAL A 110 5.02 13.16 21.75
N VAL A 111 3.95 12.70 22.42
CA VAL A 111 2.71 12.28 21.74
C VAL A 111 1.56 13.16 22.21
N ASP A 112 0.99 13.94 21.29
CA ASP A 112 -0.14 14.80 21.57
C ASP A 112 -1.45 13.98 21.65
N ASN A 113 -1.83 13.38 20.53
CA ASN A 113 -3.04 12.57 20.43
C ASN A 113 -2.88 11.43 19.42
N ILE A 114 -3.70 10.40 19.58
CA ILE A 114 -3.76 9.27 18.66
C ILE A 114 -5.15 9.22 18.04
N ARG A 115 -5.22 9.16 16.71
CA ARG A 115 -6.47 9.08 15.95
C ARG A 115 -6.54 7.79 15.17
N THR A 116 -7.74 7.23 15.07
CA THR A 116 -8.03 6.15 14.13
C THR A 116 -8.98 6.61 13.04
N LEU A 117 -8.63 6.24 11.82
CA LEU A 117 -9.41 6.47 10.62
C LEU A 117 -9.67 5.12 9.96
N TYR A 118 -10.88 4.95 9.45
CA TYR A 118 -11.26 3.74 8.72
C TYR A 118 -11.49 4.13 7.29
N SER A 119 -10.87 3.40 6.36
CA SER A 119 -11.15 3.58 4.94
C SER A 119 -12.64 3.35 4.69
N LEU A 120 -13.22 4.12 3.74
CA LEU A 120 -14.63 4.01 3.37
C LEU A 120 -15.01 2.61 2.88
N ASP A 121 -14.05 1.87 2.33
CA ASP A 121 -14.23 0.48 1.92
C ASP A 121 -14.15 -0.53 3.08
N GLY A 122 -13.83 -0.07 4.29
CA GLY A 122 -13.72 -0.88 5.50
C GLY A 122 -12.54 -1.85 5.50
N ARG A 123 -11.59 -1.71 4.56
CA ARG A 123 -10.50 -2.67 4.37
C ARG A 123 -9.22 -2.33 5.11
N THR A 124 -9.01 -1.05 5.43
CA THR A 124 -7.80 -0.58 6.08
C THR A 124 -8.14 0.29 7.27
N LEU A 125 -7.57 -0.03 8.42
CA LEU A 125 -7.53 0.84 9.59
C LEU A 125 -6.23 1.65 9.54
N ARG A 126 -6.33 2.97 9.63
CA ARG A 126 -5.20 3.88 9.75
C ARG A 126 -5.14 4.44 11.17
N LEU A 127 -4.01 4.27 11.83
CA LEU A 127 -3.70 4.88 13.12
C LEU A 127 -2.71 6.02 12.89
N GLU A 128 -3.07 7.22 13.31
CA GLU A 128 -2.24 8.42 13.25
C GLU A 128 -1.84 8.81 14.67
N ILE A 129 -0.54 8.79 14.96
CA ILE A 129 0.04 9.21 16.24
C ILE A 129 0.66 10.58 16.02
N PHE A 130 0.02 11.62 16.53
CA PHE A 130 0.48 13.00 16.41
C PHE A 130 1.58 13.27 17.42
N LEU A 131 2.65 13.90 16.93
CA LEU A 131 3.85 14.22 17.71
C LEU A 131 3.96 15.72 17.97
#